data_AF-A0A7X8X7N2-F1
#
_entry.id   AF-A0A7X8X7N2-F1
#
_cell.length_a   1.000
_cell.length_b   1.000
_cell.length_c   1.000
_cell.angle_alpha   90.00
_cell.angle_beta   90.00
_cell.angle_gamma   90.00
#
_symmetry.space_group_name_H-M   'P 1'
#
loop_
_entity.id
_entity.type
_entity.pdbx_description
1 polymer ?
#
loop_
_entity_poly.entity_id
_entity_poly.type
_entity_poly.pdbx_seq_one_letter_code
_entity_poly.pdbx_strand_id
1 'polypeptide(L)'
;MITKAFEPFQKKIWLSSPTMHGEEFKYMTEAYETNWMSTIGKNIDEVERLIAEKVGCKYAVALSSGTAALHLAVRLAGVRSGDRVFCSDMTFVATANPVKYEFLQDRWNTYL
;
A
#
# COMPACT_ATOMS: atom_id res chain seq x y z
N MET A 1 -28.57 29.39 -20.46
CA MET A 1 -27.76 28.17 -20.62
C MET A 1 -26.40 28.58 -21.15
N ILE A 2 -25.34 28.51 -20.34
CA ILE A 2 -23.99 28.88 -20.77
C ILE A 2 -23.25 27.60 -21.15
N THR A 3 -23.26 27.25 -22.43
CA THR A 3 -22.33 26.28 -23.01
C THR A 3 -21.05 27.02 -23.37
N LYS A 4 -20.19 27.27 -22.38
CA LYS A 4 -18.83 27.73 -22.67
C LYS A 4 -18.05 26.49 -23.13
N ALA A 5 -17.64 26.46 -24.39
CA ALA A 5 -16.79 25.38 -24.90
C ALA A 5 -15.49 25.38 -24.08
N PHE A 6 -15.13 24.22 -23.53
CA PHE A 6 -13.84 24.06 -22.84
C PHE A 6 -12.76 23.95 -23.90
N GLU A 7 -11.86 24.93 -23.93
CA GLU A 7 -10.63 24.84 -24.73
C GLU A 7 -9.67 23.88 -24.02
N PRO A 8 -9.25 22.77 -24.66
CA PRO A 8 -8.26 21.86 -24.09
C PRO A 8 -6.93 22.57 -23.85
N PHE A 9 -6.20 22.15 -22.82
CA PHE A 9 -4.83 22.64 -22.60
C PHE A 9 -3.92 22.26 -23.78
N GLN A 10 -3.03 23.18 -24.16
CA GLN A 10 -2.03 22.98 -25.22
C GLN A 10 -1.10 21.78 -24.96
N LYS A 11 -0.92 21.40 -23.68
CA LYS A 11 -0.18 20.20 -23.27
C LYS A 11 -1.04 19.38 -22.31
N LYS A 12 -0.93 18.05 -22.42
CA LYS A 12 -1.60 17.12 -21.51
C LYS A 12 -1.11 17.34 -20.09
N ILE A 13 -2.05 17.61 -19.18
CA ILE A 13 -1.78 17.71 -17.74
C ILE A 13 -2.07 16.34 -17.13
N TRP A 14 -1.05 15.70 -16.58
CA TRP A 14 -1.18 14.43 -15.87
C TRP A 14 -1.65 14.68 -14.44
N LEU A 15 -2.57 13.84 -13.94
CA LEU A 15 -3.07 13.97 -12.57
C LEU A 15 -2.03 13.57 -11.53
N SER A 16 -1.29 12.48 -11.79
CA SER A 16 -0.37 11.85 -10.84
C SER A 16 0.77 11.13 -11.57
N SER A 17 1.60 11.87 -12.30
CA SER A 17 2.80 11.31 -12.93
C SER A 17 3.85 10.98 -11.87
N PRO A 18 4.53 9.82 -11.95
CA PRO A 18 5.70 9.55 -11.11
C PRO A 18 6.75 10.65 -11.29
N THR A 19 7.33 11.11 -10.19
CA THR A 19 8.41 12.09 -10.19
C THR A 19 9.68 11.40 -9.68
N MET A 20 10.71 11.35 -10.51
CA MET A 20 12.01 10.78 -10.17
C MET A 20 12.91 11.90 -9.63
N HIS A 21 13.50 11.69 -8.47
CA HIS A 21 14.34 12.68 -7.75
C HIS A 21 15.85 12.43 -7.96
N GLY A 22 16.23 11.34 -8.63
CA GLY A 22 17.58 11.04 -9.12
C GLY A 22 18.21 9.80 -8.49
N GLU A 23 18.21 9.72 -7.17
CA GLU A 23 18.89 8.64 -6.44
C GLU A 23 18.17 7.28 -6.56
N GLU A 24 16.92 7.23 -7.03
CA GLU A 24 16.18 5.97 -7.13
C GLU A 24 16.91 4.94 -8.01
N PHE A 25 17.53 5.39 -9.11
CA PHE A 25 18.26 4.51 -10.01
C PHE A 25 19.48 3.88 -9.34
N LYS A 26 20.19 4.66 -8.51
CA LYS A 26 21.35 4.17 -7.75
C LYS A 26 20.97 3.02 -6.81
N TYR A 27 19.87 3.16 -6.06
CA TYR A 27 19.43 2.09 -5.15
C TYR A 27 18.94 0.84 -5.89
N MET A 28 18.32 1.01 -7.06
CA MET A 28 17.97 -0.12 -7.93
C MET A 28 19.21 -0.82 -8.47
N THR A 29 20.23 -0.07 -8.91
CA THR A 29 21.52 -0.62 -9.36
C THR A 29 22.23 -1.35 -8.22
N GLU A 30 22.29 -0.78 -7.02
CA GLU A 30 22.88 -1.44 -5.82
C GLU A 30 22.19 -2.77 -5.52
N ALA A 31 20.85 -2.82 -5.54
CA ALA A 31 20.10 -4.06 -5.32
C ALA A 31 20.42 -5.14 -6.37
N TYR A 32 20.55 -4.73 -7.64
CA TYR A 32 20.90 -5.62 -8.74
C TYR A 32 22.33 -6.16 -8.62
N GLU A 33 23.30 -5.27 -8.42
CA GLU A 33 24.73 -5.62 -8.33
C GLU A 33 25.03 -6.51 -7.11
N THR A 34 24.34 -6.28 -6.00
CA THR A 34 24.48 -7.08 -4.77
C THR A 34 23.63 -8.36 -4.78
N ASN A 35 22.89 -8.60 -5.87
CA ASN A 35 22.00 -9.75 -6.06
C ASN A 35 20.89 -9.89 -4.98
N TRP A 36 20.46 -8.75 -4.40
CA TRP A 36 19.35 -8.68 -3.44
C TRP A 36 18.08 -8.17 -4.12
N MET A 37 17.59 -8.95 -5.09
CA MET A 37 16.38 -8.64 -5.88
C MET A 37 15.11 -9.30 -5.33
N SER A 38 15.20 -9.97 -4.18
CA SER A 38 14.08 -10.66 -3.53
C SER A 38 13.45 -9.79 -2.43
N THR A 39 12.61 -10.39 -1.59
CA THR A 39 11.94 -9.73 -0.46
C THR A 39 12.86 -9.53 0.75
N ILE A 40 14.18 -9.57 0.55
CA ILE A 40 15.20 -9.42 1.60
C ILE A 40 16.30 -8.52 1.01
N GLY A 41 16.83 -7.62 1.83
CA GLY A 41 18.00 -6.82 1.45
C GLY A 41 18.07 -5.49 2.19
N LYS A 42 19.28 -4.92 2.21
CA LYS A 42 19.62 -3.68 2.91
C LYS A 42 18.67 -2.50 2.61
N ASN A 43 18.20 -2.39 1.37
CA ASN A 43 17.28 -1.32 0.98
C ASN A 43 15.92 -1.42 1.68
N ILE A 44 15.44 -2.65 1.94
CA ILE A 44 14.18 -2.88 2.66
C ILE A 44 14.38 -2.53 4.13
N ASP A 45 15.44 -3.03 4.76
CA ASP A 45 15.76 -2.75 6.16
C ASP A 45 15.87 -1.24 6.42
N GLU A 46 16.53 -0.51 5.52
CA GLU A 46 16.71 0.93 5.65
C GLU A 46 15.39 1.70 5.44
N VAL A 47 14.54 1.29 4.50
CA VAL A 47 13.20 1.89 4.34
C VAL A 47 12.35 1.65 5.58
N GLU A 48 12.36 0.45 6.15
CA GLU A 48 11.63 0.17 7.40
C GLU A 48 12.14 1.03 8.55
N ARG A 49 13.46 1.15 8.73
CA ARG A 49 14.08 2.01 9.74
C ARG A 49 13.68 3.47 9.57
N LEU A 50 13.81 4.00 8.35
CA LEU A 50 13.49 5.40 8.03
C LEU A 50 12.01 5.71 8.22
N ILE A 51 11.11 4.79 7.85
CA ILE A 51 9.66 4.95 8.05
C ILE A 51 9.30 4.91 9.53
N ALA A 52 9.87 3.97 10.29
CA ALA A 52 9.64 3.89 11.74
C ALA A 52 10.08 5.19 12.44
N GLU A 53 11.26 5.70 12.09
CA GLU A 53 11.78 6.99 12.57
C GLU A 53 10.87 8.16 12.16
N LYS A 54 10.47 8.22 10.89
CA LYS A 54 9.64 9.31 10.34
C LYS A 54 8.25 9.38 10.96
N VAL A 55 7.63 8.23 11.22
CA VAL A 55 6.28 8.13 11.79
C VAL A 55 6.30 8.19 13.32
N GLY A 56 7.45 7.87 13.95
CA GLY A 56 7.59 7.83 15.41
C GLY A 56 7.02 6.55 16.03
N CYS A 57 7.07 5.43 15.30
CA CYS A 57 6.64 4.12 15.80
C CYS A 57 7.85 3.21 16.08
N LYS A 58 7.65 2.17 16.90
CA LYS A 58 8.75 1.27 17.31
C LYS A 58 9.22 0.36 16.18
N TYR A 59 8.31 -0.01 15.28
CA TYR A 59 8.57 -0.95 14.18
C TYR A 59 7.81 -0.50 12.93
N ALA A 60 8.37 -0.80 11.76
CA ALA A 60 7.70 -0.74 10.47
C ALA A 60 7.98 -2.04 9.71
N VAL A 61 7.05 -2.46 8.85
CA VAL A 61 7.18 -3.66 8.02
C VAL A 61 6.81 -3.30 6.59
N ALA A 62 7.75 -3.47 5.67
CA ALA A 62 7.55 -3.21 4.25
C ALA A 62 6.77 -4.37 3.61
N LEU A 63 5.72 -4.03 2.87
CA LEU A 63 4.89 -4.99 2.14
C LEU A 63 4.71 -4.53 0.69
N SER A 64 4.24 -5.45 -0.15
CA SER A 64 4.10 -5.21 -1.59
C SER A 64 3.09 -4.12 -1.96
N SER A 65 2.16 -3.76 -1.07
CA SER A 65 1.17 -2.69 -1.30
C SER A 65 0.50 -2.25 0.01
N GLY A 66 -0.18 -1.08 -0.04
CA GLY A 66 -1.04 -0.63 1.05
C GLY A 66 -2.20 -1.57 1.36
N THR A 67 -2.78 -2.23 0.36
CA THR A 67 -3.84 -3.24 0.58
C THR A 67 -3.30 -4.46 1.34
N ALA A 68 -2.10 -4.93 1.01
CA ALA A 68 -1.46 -6.02 1.74
C ALA A 68 -1.16 -5.63 3.19
N ALA A 69 -0.73 -4.38 3.43
CA ALA A 69 -0.52 -3.85 4.76
C ALA A 69 -1.81 -3.80 5.60
N LEU A 70 -2.90 -3.29 5.03
CA LEU A 70 -4.20 -3.29 5.73
C LEU A 70 -4.71 -4.70 5.98
N HIS A 71 -4.53 -5.63 5.05
CA HIS A 71 -4.90 -7.03 5.23
C HIS A 71 -4.12 -7.71 6.36
N LEU A 72 -2.80 -7.54 6.41
CA LEU A 72 -2.00 -8.03 7.52
C LEU A 72 -2.44 -7.40 8.85
N ALA A 73 -2.69 -6.08 8.88
CA ALA A 73 -3.14 -5.39 10.08
C ALA A 73 -4.48 -5.92 10.60
N VAL A 74 -5.46 -6.12 9.72
CA VAL A 74 -6.77 -6.70 10.07
C VAL A 74 -6.63 -8.12 10.62
N ARG A 75 -5.79 -8.94 9.99
CA ARG A 75 -5.49 -10.30 10.46
C ARG A 75 -4.85 -10.30 11.86
N LEU A 76 -3.86 -9.44 12.08
CA LEU A 76 -3.17 -9.33 13.37
C LEU A 76 -4.08 -8.75 14.47
N ALA A 77 -5.06 -7.93 14.11
CA ALA A 77 -6.10 -7.47 15.03
C ALA A 77 -7.08 -8.59 15.44
N GLY A 78 -7.04 -9.75 14.76
CA GLY A 78 -7.84 -10.92 15.10
C GLY A 78 -9.31 -10.79 14.68
N VAL A 79 -9.61 -9.99 13.66
CA VAL A 79 -10.96 -9.83 13.10
C VAL A 79 -11.46 -11.15 12.53
N ARG A 80 -12.67 -11.55 12.91
CA ARG A 80 -13.30 -12.82 12.51
C ARG A 80 -14.67 -12.64 11.88
N SER A 81 -15.13 -13.66 11.17
CA SER A 81 -16.50 -13.72 10.68
C SER A 81 -17.50 -13.51 11.82
N GLY A 82 -18.41 -12.53 11.65
CA GLY A 82 -19.37 -12.11 12.67
C GLY A 82 -19.01 -10.80 13.38
N ASP A 83 -17.74 -10.36 13.29
CA ASP A 83 -17.31 -9.09 13.85
C ASP A 83 -17.81 -7.89 13.04
N ARG A 84 -17.83 -6.72 13.67
CA ARG A 84 -18.16 -5.44 13.03
C ARG A 84 -16.94 -4.55 12.97
N VAL A 85 -16.53 -4.17 11.75
CA VAL A 85 -15.44 -3.22 11.52
C VAL A 85 -16.02 -1.96 10.88
N PHE A 86 -15.81 -0.82 11.51
CA PHE A 86 -16.26 0.46 10.98
C PHE A 86 -15.27 1.00 9.93
N CYS A 87 -15.79 1.56 8.85
CA CYS A 87 -15.01 2.26 7.84
C CYS A 87 -15.79 3.50 7.37
N SER A 88 -15.07 4.48 6.80
CA SER A 88 -15.69 5.63 6.15
C SER A 88 -16.51 5.18 4.94
N ASP A 89 -17.69 5.77 4.75
CA ASP A 89 -18.54 5.57 3.57
C ASP A 89 -17.90 6.17 2.30
N MET A 90 -17.15 7.26 2.46
CA MET A 90 -16.35 7.88 1.42
C MET A 90 -14.86 7.57 1.64
N THR A 91 -14.35 6.54 0.96
CA THR A 91 -12.93 6.14 0.98
C THR A 91 -12.60 5.30 -0.26
N PHE A 92 -11.32 4.96 -0.44
CA PHE A 92 -10.90 3.95 -1.41
C PHE A 92 -11.26 2.54 -0.92
N VAL A 93 -11.65 1.66 -1.86
CA VAL A 93 -12.18 0.32 -1.53
C VAL A 93 -11.20 -0.57 -0.74
N ALA A 94 -9.89 -0.31 -0.86
CA ALA A 94 -8.86 -1.03 -0.09
C ALA A 94 -9.01 -0.86 1.43
N THR A 95 -9.80 0.10 1.92
CA THR A 95 -10.12 0.21 3.35
C THR A 95 -11.05 -0.92 3.82
N ALA A 96 -12.03 -1.34 3.01
CA ALA A 96 -13.05 -2.32 3.41
C ALA A 96 -12.75 -3.74 2.93
N ASN A 97 -12.12 -3.89 1.76
CA ASN A 97 -11.80 -5.19 1.17
C ASN A 97 -11.01 -6.13 2.09
N PRO A 98 -9.96 -5.67 2.81
CA PRO A 98 -9.21 -6.50 3.75
C PRO A 98 -10.07 -7.19 4.81
N VAL A 99 -11.08 -6.50 5.34
CA VAL A 99 -12.04 -7.06 6.31
C VAL A 99 -12.84 -8.19 5.67
N LYS A 100 -13.29 -7.98 4.42
CA LYS A 100 -14.04 -8.99 3.68
C LYS A 100 -13.20 -10.25 3.40
N TYR A 101 -11.90 -10.11 3.17
CA TYR A 101 -11.00 -11.24 2.93
C TYR A 101 -10.94 -12.18 4.14
N GLU A 102 -10.76 -11.64 5.35
CA GLU A 102 -10.71 -12.43 6.59
C GLU A 102 -12.06 -13.14 6.87
N PHE A 103 -13.19 -12.44 6.67
CA PHE A 103 -14.51 -13.07 6.82
C PHE A 103 -14.75 -14.26 5.88
N LEU A 104 -14.19 -14.22 4.66
CA LEU A 104 -14.28 -15.32 3.72
C LEU A 104 -13.33 -16.46 4.10
N GLN A 105 -12.10 -16.16 4.49
CA GLN A 105 -11.12 -17.17 4.89
C GLN A 105 -11.56 -17.99 6.10
N ASP A 106 -12.10 -17.34 7.13
CA ASP A 106 -12.68 -18.03 8.29
C ASP A 106 -13.74 -19.05 7.89
N ARG A 107 -14.60 -18.67 6.94
CA ARG A 107 -15.65 -19.55 6.43
C ARG A 107 -15.06 -20.78 5.72
N TRP A 108 -13.98 -20.63 4.96
CA TRP A 108 -13.33 -21.77 4.31
C TRP A 108 -12.60 -22.68 5.31
N ASN A 109 -11.98 -22.10 6.33
CA ASN A 109 -11.31 -22.86 7.40
C ASN A 109 -12.30 -23.68 8.24
N THR A 110 -13.57 -23.29 8.34
CA THR A 110 -14.60 -24.12 9.01
C THR A 110 -15.05 -25.36 8.21
N TYR A 111 -14.64 -25.51 6.95
CA TYR A 111 -14.97 -26.66 6.10
C TYR A 111 -13.78 -27.60 5.86
N LEU A 112 -12.62 -27.31 6.43
CA LEU A 112 -11.41 -28.15 6.45
C LEU A 112 -11.18 -28.67 7.86
#